data_AF-A0A949L1Y7-F1
#
_entry.id   AF-A0A949L1Y7-F1
#
_cell.length_a   1.000
_cell.length_b   1.000
_cell.length_c   1.000
_cell.angle_alpha   90.00
_cell.angle_beta   90.00
_cell.angle_gamma   90.00
#
_symmetry.space_group_name_H-M   'P 1'
#
loop_
_entity.id
_entity.type
_entity.pdbx_description
1 polymer ?
#
loop_
_entity_poly.entity_id
_entity_poly.type
_entity_poly.pdbx_seq_one_letter_code
_entity_poly.pdbx_strand_id
1 'polypeptide(L)'
;MQLSFETVAVVGTGNYPDFVQFERTEGELFYLSNGKMYGTSSKKFDGDFDSPVWLDTNEISPIEDTNMTHLELKTLSGFGIVGSYRTSNAQKLLIYEFAFEMDRYLDSATIKHSMDTPISSFTLNLENPLNENPEYVGNVSISEDSSLLSPGSKVTFEFSMGDSEPYPLGTFYVDRSNFSLLNETVGVDGRNIIGKALNDQTFDEENVYPYWNLRETLKEILYRFNISSDEVLVENTSIYAGYQFDANMSCLAGIMEILKALNNWHIKEIVDGTVVIGSENYAGFTPNSRYSFYRDKDIFTRSIVRDDQEAYRRVCVHNQNFIIKVYRDVETYSGWNLQANKTLYVNVPEGTTHTDAESYATQIADSLQYVGKIESFTGPFRPQLILGDEAVIVSAEGSTSLGLITEITHRFGKDGFYTDFTVDSGGKVGRGRLSDYIGMIIKDRSSSSRIYE
;
A
#
# COMPACT_ATOMS: atom_id res chain seq x y z
N MET A 1 -30.66 -43.38 -33.08
CA MET A 1 -29.53 -42.49 -33.43
C MET A 1 -28.27 -43.28 -33.14
N GLN A 2 -27.48 -43.63 -34.16
CA GLN A 2 -26.22 -44.35 -34.00
C GLN A 2 -25.10 -43.31 -34.02
N LEU A 3 -24.35 -43.19 -32.93
CA LEU A 3 -23.19 -42.33 -32.85
C LEU A 3 -21.97 -43.11 -33.40
N SER A 4 -21.34 -42.58 -34.44
CA SER A 4 -20.08 -43.06 -34.99
C SER A 4 -18.96 -42.13 -34.55
N PHE A 5 -17.96 -42.68 -33.88
CA PHE A 5 -16.78 -41.94 -33.42
C PHE A 5 -15.60 -42.27 -34.33
N GLU A 6 -14.86 -41.25 -34.74
CA GLU A 6 -13.62 -41.36 -35.52
C GLU A 6 -12.45 -40.79 -34.72
N THR A 7 -11.29 -41.44 -34.82
CA THR A 7 -10.06 -40.95 -34.18
C THR A 7 -9.33 -40.03 -35.13
N VAL A 8 -9.29 -38.73 -34.80
CA VAL A 8 -8.66 -37.68 -35.61
C VAL A 8 -7.18 -37.46 -35.27
N ALA A 9 -6.76 -37.64 -34.01
CA ALA A 9 -5.37 -37.48 -33.60
C ALA A 9 -5.06 -38.16 -32.24
N VAL A 10 -3.77 -38.38 -31.96
CA VAL A 10 -3.25 -38.68 -30.61
C VAL A 10 -2.48 -37.45 -30.13
N VAL A 11 -3.06 -36.74 -29.17
CA VAL A 11 -2.61 -35.39 -28.75
C VAL A 11 -1.69 -35.43 -27.52
N GLY A 12 -1.77 -36.51 -26.74
CA GLY A 12 -0.92 -36.71 -25.57
C GLY A 12 -0.94 -38.17 -25.13
N THR A 13 0.03 -38.55 -24.31
CA THR A 13 0.13 -39.89 -23.72
C THR A 13 0.23 -39.79 -22.21
N GLY A 14 -0.76 -40.32 -21.49
CA GLY A 14 -0.80 -40.27 -20.04
C GLY A 14 -2.08 -40.86 -19.46
N ASN A 15 -2.32 -40.58 -18.19
CA ASN A 15 -3.48 -41.04 -17.43
C ASN A 15 -4.40 -39.86 -17.11
N TYR A 16 -5.69 -40.17 -16.89
CA TYR A 16 -6.71 -39.19 -16.51
C TYR A 16 -6.77 -37.98 -17.46
N PRO A 17 -6.99 -38.19 -18.76
CA PRO A 17 -7.13 -37.09 -19.69
C PRO A 17 -8.43 -36.34 -19.41
N ASP A 18 -8.34 -35.02 -19.37
CA ASP A 18 -9.51 -34.14 -19.30
C ASP A 18 -9.32 -32.99 -20.29
N PHE A 19 -10.40 -32.65 -20.99
CA PHE A 19 -10.36 -31.64 -22.05
C PHE A 19 -11.22 -30.46 -21.65
N VAL A 20 -10.59 -29.29 -21.57
CA VAL A 20 -11.26 -28.04 -21.28
C VAL A 20 -11.34 -27.22 -22.55
N GLN A 21 -12.56 -26.90 -22.97
CA GLN A 21 -12.80 -25.92 -24.03
C GLN A 21 -13.04 -24.55 -23.39
N PHE A 22 -12.28 -23.55 -23.83
CA PHE A 22 -12.44 -22.16 -23.43
C PHE A 22 -13.49 -21.45 -24.30
N GLU A 23 -14.02 -20.34 -23.78
CA GLU A 23 -15.12 -19.58 -24.41
C GLU A 23 -14.81 -19.13 -25.85
N ARG A 24 -13.54 -18.87 -26.17
CA ARG A 24 -13.11 -18.47 -27.52
C ARG A 24 -12.90 -19.65 -28.48
N THR A 25 -13.40 -20.84 -28.15
CA THR A 25 -13.22 -22.10 -28.89
C THR A 25 -11.78 -22.59 -28.96
N GLU A 26 -10.89 -22.11 -28.10
CA GLU A 26 -9.61 -22.76 -27.85
C GLU A 26 -9.85 -23.94 -26.90
N GLY A 27 -8.96 -24.92 -26.89
CA GLY A 27 -9.04 -26.01 -25.94
C GLY A 27 -7.69 -26.39 -25.39
N GLU A 28 -7.68 -27.00 -24.23
CA GLU A 28 -6.47 -27.58 -23.64
C GLU A 28 -6.76 -28.97 -23.11
N LEU A 29 -5.92 -29.91 -23.54
CA LEU A 29 -5.88 -31.25 -23.00
C LEU A 29 -4.98 -31.28 -21.78
N PHE A 30 -5.56 -31.59 -20.62
CA PHE A 30 -4.85 -31.85 -19.39
C PHE A 30 -4.70 -33.35 -19.18
N TYR A 31 -3.51 -33.80 -18.78
CA TYR A 31 -3.30 -35.21 -18.43
C TYR A 31 -2.13 -35.39 -17.47
N LEU A 32 -2.08 -36.55 -16.83
CA LEU A 32 -0.98 -36.91 -15.93
C LEU A 32 0.01 -37.86 -16.60
N SER A 33 1.30 -37.55 -16.51
CA SER A 33 2.38 -38.44 -16.96
C SER A 33 3.51 -38.43 -15.94
N ASN A 34 4.05 -39.61 -15.60
CA ASN A 34 5.11 -39.77 -14.60
C ASN A 34 4.84 -39.06 -13.26
N GLY A 35 3.57 -39.04 -12.82
CA GLY A 35 3.17 -38.40 -11.57
C GLY A 35 3.16 -36.86 -11.61
N LYS A 36 3.18 -36.26 -12.80
CA LYS A 36 3.13 -34.81 -13.04
C LYS A 36 2.00 -34.46 -14.01
N MET A 37 1.49 -33.24 -13.93
CA MET A 37 0.48 -32.68 -14.84
C MET A 37 1.12 -32.02 -16.06
N TYR A 38 0.54 -32.29 -17.22
CA TYR A 38 0.89 -31.71 -18.51
C TYR A 38 -0.34 -31.12 -19.19
N GLY A 39 -0.13 -30.01 -19.90
CA GLY A 39 -1.14 -29.32 -20.69
C GLY A 39 -0.72 -29.24 -22.16
N THR A 40 -1.64 -29.52 -23.08
CA THR A 40 -1.45 -29.34 -24.53
C THR A 40 -2.57 -28.48 -25.07
N SER A 41 -2.28 -27.19 -25.26
CA SER A 41 -3.25 -26.20 -25.74
C SER A 41 -3.44 -26.34 -27.26
N SER A 42 -4.55 -25.84 -27.77
CA SER A 42 -4.84 -25.76 -29.21
C SER A 42 -4.90 -24.30 -29.67
N LYS A 43 -4.83 -24.10 -30.99
CA LYS A 43 -5.40 -22.89 -31.59
C LYS A 43 -6.93 -22.94 -31.52
N LYS A 44 -7.58 -21.80 -31.76
CA LYS A 44 -9.04 -21.71 -31.93
C LYS A 44 -9.53 -22.76 -32.92
N PHE A 45 -10.59 -23.47 -32.55
CA PHE A 45 -11.27 -24.42 -33.43
C PHE A 45 -12.16 -23.70 -34.44
N ASP A 46 -12.59 -22.46 -34.18
CA ASP A 46 -13.52 -21.70 -35.05
C ASP A 46 -14.82 -22.49 -35.38
N GLY A 47 -15.20 -23.42 -34.50
CA GLY A 47 -16.34 -24.32 -34.67
C GLY A 47 -16.04 -25.62 -35.44
N ASP A 48 -14.81 -25.84 -35.89
CA ASP A 48 -14.36 -27.05 -36.60
C ASP A 48 -13.46 -27.93 -35.69
N PHE A 49 -13.93 -29.15 -35.44
CA PHE A 49 -13.23 -30.14 -34.61
C PHE A 49 -12.57 -31.25 -35.44
N ASP A 50 -12.67 -31.20 -36.76
CA ASP A 50 -12.19 -32.26 -37.65
C ASP A 50 -10.67 -32.17 -37.87
N SER A 51 -10.05 -31.01 -37.67
CA SER A 51 -8.60 -30.80 -37.86
C SER A 51 -8.00 -29.79 -36.88
N PRO A 52 -8.06 -30.06 -35.56
CA PRO A 52 -7.51 -29.17 -34.54
C PRO A 52 -5.98 -29.02 -34.68
N VAL A 53 -5.49 -27.78 -34.55
CA VAL A 53 -4.05 -27.49 -34.50
C VAL A 53 -3.61 -27.39 -33.05
N TRP A 54 -2.86 -28.39 -32.60
CA TRP A 54 -2.30 -28.44 -31.24
C TRP A 54 -0.96 -27.71 -31.16
N LEU A 55 -0.72 -27.06 -30.02
CA LEU A 55 0.52 -26.37 -29.67
C LEU A 55 1.43 -27.29 -28.86
N ASP A 56 2.56 -26.75 -28.39
CA ASP A 56 3.52 -27.51 -27.61
C ASP A 56 2.94 -27.94 -26.25
N THR A 57 3.31 -29.15 -25.83
CA THR A 57 2.96 -29.69 -24.51
C THR A 57 3.90 -29.11 -23.45
N ASN A 58 3.34 -28.57 -22.37
CA ASN A 58 4.07 -28.02 -21.24
C ASN A 58 3.84 -28.80 -19.94
N GLU A 59 4.86 -28.91 -19.08
CA GLU A 59 4.68 -29.35 -17.71
C GLU A 59 4.10 -28.20 -16.89
N ILE A 60 2.93 -28.40 -16.30
CA ILE A 60 2.17 -27.38 -15.56
C ILE A 60 1.87 -27.81 -14.12
N SER A 61 2.71 -28.67 -13.59
CA SER A 61 2.56 -29.17 -12.22
C SER A 61 2.85 -28.05 -11.21
N PRO A 62 2.10 -27.95 -10.10
CA PRO A 62 2.53 -27.13 -8.98
C PRO A 62 3.93 -27.54 -8.53
N ILE A 63 4.81 -26.55 -8.27
CA ILE A 63 6.26 -26.75 -8.09
C ILE A 63 6.60 -27.83 -7.04
N GLU A 64 5.80 -27.97 -6.00
CA GLU A 64 6.05 -28.89 -4.89
C GLU A 64 5.40 -30.28 -5.04
N ASP A 65 4.50 -30.45 -6.02
CA ASP A 65 3.66 -31.64 -6.11
C ASP A 65 4.24 -32.67 -7.09
N THR A 66 4.33 -33.91 -6.62
CA THR A 66 4.78 -35.08 -7.40
C THR A 66 3.89 -36.28 -7.10
N ASN A 67 3.96 -37.32 -7.94
CA ASN A 67 3.14 -38.53 -7.83
C ASN A 67 1.63 -38.24 -7.85
N MET A 68 1.22 -37.28 -8.68
CA MET A 68 -0.17 -36.91 -8.89
C MET A 68 -0.95 -38.07 -9.52
N THR A 69 -2.19 -38.29 -9.06
CA THR A 69 -3.14 -39.27 -9.58
C THR A 69 -4.58 -38.74 -9.50
N HIS A 70 -5.53 -39.40 -10.18
CA HIS A 70 -6.96 -39.10 -10.10
C HIS A 70 -7.30 -37.63 -10.41
N LEU A 71 -6.75 -37.10 -11.50
CA LEU A 71 -7.12 -35.78 -12.00
C LEU A 71 -8.56 -35.80 -12.52
N GLU A 72 -9.36 -34.83 -12.08
CA GLU A 72 -10.67 -34.51 -12.64
C GLU A 72 -10.79 -32.98 -12.67
N LEU A 73 -11.14 -32.43 -13.83
CA LEU A 73 -11.33 -30.99 -14.05
C LEU A 73 -12.76 -30.74 -14.54
N LYS A 74 -13.33 -29.60 -14.15
CA LYS A 74 -14.61 -29.11 -14.64
C LYS A 74 -14.54 -27.63 -14.88
N THR A 75 -15.10 -27.19 -16.00
CA THR A 75 -15.29 -25.78 -16.29
C THR A 75 -16.54 -25.27 -15.58
N LEU A 76 -16.40 -24.19 -14.82
CA LEU A 76 -17.50 -23.37 -14.35
C LEU A 76 -17.55 -22.12 -15.22
N SER A 77 -18.62 -22.00 -16.02
CA SER A 77 -18.84 -20.86 -16.92
C SER A 77 -18.70 -19.53 -16.16
N GLY A 78 -17.90 -18.60 -16.71
CA GLY A 78 -17.67 -17.28 -16.10
C GLY A 78 -16.83 -17.26 -14.82
N PHE A 79 -16.31 -18.40 -14.36
CA PHE A 79 -15.43 -18.47 -13.18
C PHE A 79 -14.05 -19.04 -13.56
N GLY A 80 -14.01 -20.22 -14.16
CA GLY A 80 -12.76 -20.87 -14.50
C GLY A 80 -12.81 -22.39 -14.44
N ILE A 81 -11.69 -23.01 -14.08
CA ILE A 81 -11.55 -24.47 -13.96
C ILE A 81 -11.51 -24.84 -12.49
N VAL A 82 -12.38 -25.75 -12.08
CA VAL A 82 -12.38 -26.35 -10.75
C VAL A 82 -12.16 -27.83 -10.89
N GLY A 83 -11.27 -28.38 -10.08
CA GLY A 83 -10.94 -29.80 -10.17
C GLY A 83 -10.30 -30.32 -8.91
N SER A 84 -9.84 -31.57 -8.98
CA SER A 84 -9.05 -32.14 -7.91
C SER A 84 -8.06 -33.17 -8.44
N TYR A 85 -7.01 -33.38 -7.67
CA TYR A 85 -6.10 -34.49 -7.86
C TYR A 85 -5.65 -35.02 -6.49
N ARG A 86 -4.99 -36.17 -6.50
CA ARG A 86 -4.44 -36.81 -5.29
C ARG A 86 -2.94 -36.93 -5.40
N THR A 87 -2.26 -36.56 -4.32
CA THR A 87 -0.86 -36.91 -4.05
C THR A 87 -0.81 -38.10 -3.10
N SER A 88 0.38 -38.56 -2.72
CA SER A 88 0.52 -39.65 -1.75
C SER A 88 -0.09 -39.34 -0.38
N ASN A 89 -0.19 -38.06 -0.01
CA ASN A 89 -0.51 -37.63 1.35
C ASN A 89 -1.82 -36.84 1.46
N ALA A 90 -2.36 -36.32 0.35
CA ALA A 90 -3.54 -35.46 0.38
C ALA A 90 -4.35 -35.49 -0.92
N GLN A 91 -5.65 -35.24 -0.79
CA GLN A 91 -6.48 -34.78 -1.91
C GLN A 91 -6.37 -33.26 -1.99
N LYS A 92 -6.10 -32.74 -3.18
CA LYS A 92 -5.88 -31.32 -3.45
C LYS A 92 -7.04 -30.80 -4.30
N LEU A 93 -7.59 -29.66 -3.91
CA LEU A 93 -8.55 -28.91 -4.72
C LEU A 93 -7.76 -27.98 -5.66
N LEU A 94 -8.14 -27.98 -6.94
CA LEU A 94 -7.62 -27.06 -7.94
C LEU A 94 -8.70 -26.04 -8.25
N ILE A 95 -8.37 -24.76 -8.12
CA ILE A 95 -9.19 -23.63 -8.52
C ILE A 95 -8.31 -22.77 -9.41
N TYR A 96 -8.70 -22.63 -10.67
CA TYR A 96 -8.06 -21.74 -11.62
C TYR A 96 -9.11 -20.74 -12.10
N GLU A 97 -8.92 -19.48 -11.76
CA GLU A 97 -9.80 -18.39 -12.19
C GLU A 97 -9.27 -17.80 -13.49
N PHE A 98 -10.17 -17.48 -14.43
CA PHE A 98 -9.75 -16.86 -15.68
C PHE A 98 -9.24 -15.44 -15.41
N ALA A 99 -7.98 -15.17 -15.78
CA ALA A 99 -7.42 -13.83 -15.72
C ALA A 99 -8.08 -12.95 -16.78
N PHE A 100 -8.69 -11.85 -16.35
CA PHE A 100 -9.19 -10.82 -17.27
C PHE A 100 -8.10 -9.76 -17.47
N GLU A 101 -7.56 -9.69 -18.68
CA GLU A 101 -6.52 -8.72 -19.04
C GLU A 101 -7.08 -7.30 -19.12
N MET A 102 -6.89 -6.53 -18.04
CA MET A 102 -7.33 -5.13 -17.94
C MET A 102 -6.27 -4.11 -18.39
N ASP A 103 -5.05 -4.56 -18.60
CA ASP A 103 -3.88 -3.74 -18.96
C ASP A 103 -4.09 -2.91 -20.23
N ARG A 104 -4.71 -3.50 -21.26
CA ARG A 104 -5.02 -2.82 -22.52
C ARG A 104 -5.97 -1.64 -22.36
N TYR A 105 -6.76 -1.64 -21.28
CA TYR A 105 -7.73 -0.60 -20.97
C TYR A 105 -7.17 0.43 -20.01
N LEU A 106 -5.97 0.26 -19.47
CA LEU A 106 -5.36 1.23 -18.57
C LEU A 106 -5.12 2.55 -19.30
N ASP A 107 -5.84 3.59 -18.89
CA ASP A 107 -5.61 4.96 -19.36
C ASP A 107 -4.59 5.66 -18.45
N SER A 108 -4.89 5.72 -17.17
CA SER A 108 -4.04 6.37 -16.17
C SER A 108 -4.28 5.80 -14.78
N ALA A 109 -3.25 5.77 -13.96
CA ALA A 109 -3.31 5.35 -12.58
C ALA A 109 -2.33 6.14 -11.72
N THR A 110 -2.70 6.34 -10.46
CA THR A 110 -1.87 7.02 -9.47
C THR A 110 -1.92 6.28 -8.15
N ILE A 111 -0.76 6.07 -7.52
CA ILE A 111 -0.65 5.59 -6.14
C ILE A 111 0.03 6.69 -5.32
N LYS A 112 -0.57 7.08 -4.20
CA LYS A 112 -0.09 8.15 -3.33
C LYS A 112 0.18 7.64 -1.91
N HIS A 113 1.36 7.98 -1.42
CA HIS A 113 1.81 7.75 -0.05
C HIS A 113 2.19 9.08 0.59
N SER A 114 1.78 9.31 1.84
CA SER A 114 2.20 10.47 2.64
C SER A 114 2.62 10.00 4.03
N MET A 115 3.54 10.71 4.67
CA MET A 115 3.88 10.43 6.07
C MET A 115 2.88 11.06 7.05
N ASP A 116 2.07 12.03 6.59
CA ASP A 116 1.09 12.72 7.45
C ASP A 116 -0.09 11.81 7.82
N THR A 117 -0.26 10.73 7.07
CA THR A 117 -1.30 9.74 7.28
C THR A 117 -0.79 8.34 6.93
N PRO A 118 -1.10 7.32 7.73
CA PRO A 118 -0.79 5.92 7.36
C PRO A 118 -1.69 5.40 6.23
N ILE A 119 -2.63 6.22 5.75
CA ILE A 119 -3.53 5.89 4.66
C ILE A 119 -2.85 6.17 3.33
N SER A 120 -2.58 5.11 2.57
CA SER A 120 -2.19 5.22 1.17
C SER A 120 -3.42 5.09 0.28
N SER A 121 -3.43 5.77 -0.86
CA SER A 121 -4.56 5.75 -1.78
C SER A 121 -4.14 5.47 -3.21
N PHE A 122 -5.09 4.97 -4.00
CA PHE A 122 -4.93 4.85 -5.44
C PHE A 122 -6.09 5.47 -6.20
N THR A 123 -5.83 5.80 -7.45
CA THR A 123 -6.85 6.14 -8.46
C THR A 123 -6.47 5.42 -9.74
N LEU A 124 -7.46 4.84 -10.40
CA LEU A 124 -7.33 4.04 -11.60
C LEU A 124 -8.42 4.50 -12.58
N ASN A 125 -7.99 4.92 -13.76
CA ASN A 125 -8.86 5.25 -14.88
C ASN A 125 -8.66 4.22 -15.97
N LEU A 126 -9.75 3.63 -16.41
CA LEU A 126 -9.75 2.62 -17.46
C LEU A 126 -10.66 3.05 -18.60
N GLU A 127 -10.25 2.78 -19.82
CA GLU A 127 -11.15 2.72 -20.96
C GLU A 127 -12.20 1.63 -20.72
N ASN A 128 -13.43 1.94 -21.11
CA ASN A 128 -14.58 1.10 -20.86
C ASN A 128 -15.42 1.00 -22.13
N PRO A 129 -14.85 0.49 -23.24
CA PRO A 129 -15.60 0.32 -24.47
C PRO A 129 -16.73 -0.70 -24.28
N LEU A 130 -17.71 -0.66 -25.19
CA LEU A 130 -18.71 -1.72 -25.30
C LEU A 130 -18.01 -3.04 -25.61
N ASN A 131 -18.40 -4.09 -24.91
CA ASN A 131 -17.87 -5.41 -25.14
C ASN A 131 -18.31 -5.91 -26.53
N GLU A 132 -17.35 -6.31 -27.36
CA GLU A 132 -17.63 -6.89 -28.68
C GLU A 132 -18.09 -8.35 -28.57
N ASN A 133 -17.98 -8.97 -27.39
CA ASN A 133 -18.45 -10.33 -27.15
C ASN A 133 -19.99 -10.37 -27.09
N PRO A 134 -20.67 -11.07 -28.03
CA PRO A 134 -22.12 -11.13 -28.08
C PRO A 134 -22.76 -11.82 -26.86
N GLU A 135 -21.99 -12.54 -26.02
CA GLU A 135 -22.48 -13.20 -24.81
C GLU A 135 -22.40 -12.32 -23.54
N TYR A 136 -21.60 -11.25 -23.55
CA TYR A 136 -21.49 -10.30 -22.44
C TYR A 136 -22.08 -8.96 -22.86
N VAL A 137 -23.29 -8.68 -22.41
CA VAL A 137 -23.97 -7.41 -22.66
C VAL A 137 -23.42 -6.36 -21.71
N GLY A 138 -22.82 -5.30 -22.26
CA GLY A 138 -22.36 -4.15 -21.50
C GLY A 138 -20.94 -3.73 -21.86
N ASN A 139 -20.34 -2.89 -21.02
CA ASN A 139 -18.96 -2.46 -21.17
C ASN A 139 -17.98 -3.46 -20.56
N VAL A 140 -16.73 -3.38 -20.99
CA VAL A 140 -15.65 -4.30 -20.62
C VAL A 140 -15.34 -4.31 -19.11
N SER A 141 -15.26 -3.15 -18.47
CA SER A 141 -14.76 -3.03 -17.09
C SER A 141 -15.90 -2.87 -16.08
N ILE A 142 -16.80 -1.91 -16.33
CA ILE A 142 -17.96 -1.61 -15.47
C ILE A 142 -19.15 -1.25 -16.35
N SER A 143 -20.29 -1.87 -16.12
CA SER A 143 -21.57 -1.57 -16.76
C SER A 143 -22.64 -1.24 -15.71
N GLU A 144 -23.88 -0.97 -16.14
CA GLU A 144 -25.00 -0.79 -15.21
C GLU A 144 -25.27 -2.03 -14.36
N ASP A 145 -25.04 -3.22 -14.94
CA ASP A 145 -25.43 -4.49 -14.35
C ASP A 145 -24.25 -5.28 -13.75
N SER A 146 -23.00 -4.91 -14.05
CA SER A 146 -21.81 -5.66 -13.63
C SER A 146 -20.58 -4.77 -13.42
N SER A 147 -19.69 -5.16 -12.50
CA SER A 147 -18.44 -4.45 -12.25
C SER A 147 -17.34 -5.42 -11.84
N LEU A 148 -16.23 -5.41 -12.60
CA LEU A 148 -15.00 -6.12 -12.21
C LEU A 148 -14.27 -5.40 -11.06
N LEU A 149 -14.56 -4.12 -10.85
CA LEU A 149 -13.96 -3.27 -9.82
C LEU A 149 -15.04 -2.77 -8.85
N SER A 150 -15.70 -3.72 -8.19
CA SER A 150 -16.74 -3.45 -7.21
C SER A 150 -16.14 -2.92 -5.90
N PRO A 151 -16.82 -1.98 -5.19
CA PRO A 151 -16.41 -1.54 -3.86
C PRO A 151 -16.28 -2.74 -2.91
N GLY A 152 -15.17 -2.82 -2.18
CA GLY A 152 -14.83 -3.99 -1.38
C GLY A 152 -13.66 -4.78 -1.93
N SER A 153 -13.52 -4.85 -3.25
CA SER A 153 -12.54 -5.70 -3.92
C SER A 153 -11.10 -5.29 -3.60
N LYS A 154 -10.23 -6.29 -3.40
CA LYS A 154 -8.79 -6.13 -3.19
C LYS A 154 -8.11 -5.92 -4.54
N VAL A 155 -7.19 -4.96 -4.62
CA VAL A 155 -6.39 -4.64 -5.80
C VAL A 155 -4.93 -4.62 -5.38
N THR A 156 -4.10 -5.41 -6.05
CA THR A 156 -2.65 -5.43 -5.83
C THR A 156 -1.97 -4.83 -7.07
N PHE A 157 -1.07 -3.88 -6.86
CA PHE A 157 -0.29 -3.28 -7.94
C PHE A 157 1.13 -3.83 -7.91
N GLU A 158 1.60 -4.23 -9.08
CA GLU A 158 2.97 -4.70 -9.31
C GLU A 158 3.54 -4.03 -10.55
N PHE A 159 4.86 -3.85 -10.59
CA PHE A 159 5.57 -3.24 -11.71
C PHE A 159 6.72 -4.12 -12.17
N SER A 160 6.77 -4.41 -13.46
CA SER A 160 7.90 -5.07 -14.11
C SER A 160 8.37 -4.24 -15.31
N MET A 161 9.66 -4.33 -15.62
CA MET A 161 10.26 -3.68 -16.78
C MET A 161 11.05 -4.72 -17.58
N GLY A 162 10.52 -5.09 -18.76
CA GLY A 162 11.08 -6.18 -19.56
C GLY A 162 10.98 -7.51 -18.78
N ASP A 163 12.10 -8.21 -18.66
CA ASP A 163 12.18 -9.52 -18.00
C ASP A 163 12.52 -9.41 -16.50
N SER A 164 12.28 -8.25 -15.87
CA SER A 164 12.53 -8.09 -14.43
C SER A 164 11.46 -8.79 -13.60
N GLU A 165 11.85 -9.27 -12.42
CA GLU A 165 10.89 -9.71 -11.40
C GLU A 165 9.87 -8.59 -11.10
N PRO A 166 8.59 -8.92 -10.87
CA PRO A 166 7.59 -7.97 -10.44
C PRO A 166 8.00 -7.28 -9.13
N TYR A 167 7.94 -5.97 -9.12
CA TYR A 167 8.16 -5.14 -7.95
C TYR A 167 6.80 -4.74 -7.35
N PRO A 168 6.50 -5.06 -6.09
CA PRO A 168 5.21 -4.73 -5.48
C PRO A 168 5.11 -3.22 -5.22
N LEU A 169 3.99 -2.62 -5.65
CA LEU A 169 3.69 -1.20 -5.45
C LEU A 169 2.69 -0.96 -4.30
N GLY A 170 1.96 -1.99 -3.89
CA GLY A 170 1.06 -1.93 -2.75
C GLY A 170 -0.22 -2.73 -2.93
N THR A 171 -0.86 -2.97 -1.80
CA THR A 171 -2.17 -3.61 -1.69
C THR A 171 -3.22 -2.56 -1.31
N PHE A 172 -4.33 -2.53 -2.02
CA PHE A 172 -5.41 -1.56 -1.81
C PHE A 172 -6.77 -2.22 -1.93
N TYR A 173 -7.80 -1.47 -1.58
CA TYR A 173 -9.18 -1.91 -1.66
C TYR A 173 -10.03 -0.82 -2.29
N VAL A 174 -10.88 -1.22 -3.25
CA VAL A 174 -11.77 -0.29 -3.94
C VAL A 174 -12.79 0.28 -2.95
N ASP A 175 -12.87 1.60 -2.89
CA ASP A 175 -13.90 2.32 -2.11
C ASP A 175 -15.03 2.79 -3.00
N ARG A 176 -14.67 3.28 -4.20
CA ARG A 176 -15.63 3.79 -5.17
C ARG A 176 -15.24 3.35 -6.56
N SER A 177 -16.25 2.93 -7.31
CA SER A 177 -16.21 2.86 -8.77
C SER A 177 -17.30 3.74 -9.36
N ASN A 178 -16.96 4.43 -10.44
CA ASN A 178 -17.85 5.35 -11.12
C ASN A 178 -18.07 4.90 -12.57
N PHE A 179 -19.33 4.70 -12.93
CA PHE A 179 -19.76 4.40 -14.29
C PHE A 179 -20.70 5.49 -14.79
N SER A 180 -20.54 5.85 -16.08
CA SER A 180 -21.45 6.74 -16.78
C SER A 180 -21.66 6.22 -18.20
N LEU A 181 -22.91 6.03 -18.61
CA LEU A 181 -23.31 5.49 -19.92
C LEU A 181 -22.65 6.16 -21.13
N LEU A 182 -22.40 7.47 -21.05
CA LEU A 182 -21.84 8.26 -22.15
C LEU A 182 -20.33 8.46 -22.03
N ASN A 183 -19.73 7.99 -20.94
CA ASN A 183 -18.30 8.13 -20.74
C ASN A 183 -17.59 6.85 -21.18
N GLU A 184 -16.58 7.01 -22.01
CA GLU A 184 -15.74 5.90 -22.47
C GLU A 184 -14.68 5.52 -21.43
N THR A 185 -14.64 6.21 -20.29
CA THR A 185 -13.74 5.92 -19.18
C THR A 185 -14.49 5.66 -17.88
N VAL A 186 -13.93 4.79 -17.06
CA VAL A 186 -14.38 4.52 -15.68
C VAL A 186 -13.28 4.90 -14.72
N GLY A 187 -13.68 5.57 -13.64
CA GLY A 187 -12.80 5.96 -12.55
C GLY A 187 -13.04 5.07 -11.34
N VAL A 188 -11.95 4.55 -10.78
CA VAL A 188 -11.95 3.71 -9.59
C VAL A 188 -10.95 4.29 -8.60
N ASP A 189 -11.37 4.46 -7.37
CA ASP A 189 -10.53 4.97 -6.29
C ASP A 189 -10.68 4.13 -5.03
N GLY A 190 -9.63 4.14 -4.22
CA GLY A 190 -9.58 3.34 -3.02
C GLY A 190 -8.38 3.62 -2.14
N ARG A 191 -8.35 2.93 -1.01
CA ARG A 191 -7.36 3.09 0.05
C ARG A 191 -6.83 1.74 0.51
N ASN A 192 -5.70 1.79 1.19
CA ASN A 192 -5.11 0.63 1.85
C ASN A 192 -5.97 0.13 3.02
N ILE A 193 -5.65 -1.02 3.63
CA ILE A 193 -6.53 -1.62 4.65
C ILE A 193 -6.67 -0.72 5.89
N ILE A 194 -5.65 0.07 6.22
CA ILE A 194 -5.73 1.05 7.31
C ILE A 194 -6.82 2.08 7.04
N GLY A 195 -6.85 2.65 5.83
CA GLY A 195 -7.89 3.60 5.44
C GLY A 195 -9.28 2.97 5.39
N LYS A 196 -9.39 1.75 4.88
CA LYS A 196 -10.67 1.08 4.71
C LYS A 196 -11.25 0.51 6.01
N ALA A 197 -10.45 -0.23 6.75
CA ALA A 197 -10.92 -0.96 7.93
C ALA A 197 -10.86 -0.09 9.20
N LEU A 198 -9.82 0.73 9.38
CA LEU A 198 -9.58 1.42 10.66
C LEU A 198 -10.09 2.86 10.68
N ASN A 199 -10.03 3.58 9.56
CA ASN A 199 -10.46 4.98 9.54
C ASN A 199 -11.99 5.12 9.44
N ASP A 200 -12.64 4.23 8.70
CA ASP A 200 -14.08 4.35 8.40
C ASP A 200 -14.97 3.68 9.45
N GLN A 201 -14.41 2.79 10.27
CA GLN A 201 -15.12 2.13 11.38
C GLN A 201 -14.88 2.85 12.70
N THR A 202 -15.83 2.72 13.62
CA THR A 202 -15.77 3.30 14.97
C THR A 202 -15.82 2.20 16.02
N PHE A 203 -15.43 2.51 17.26
CA PHE A 203 -15.45 1.53 18.36
C PHE A 203 -16.86 1.04 18.76
N ASP A 204 -17.88 1.88 18.52
CA ASP A 204 -19.29 1.62 18.77
C ASP A 204 -19.55 1.11 20.20
N GLU A 205 -20.29 0.00 20.36
CA GLU A 205 -20.72 -0.51 21.67
C GLU A 205 -19.58 -1.12 22.51
N GLU A 206 -18.55 -1.72 21.88
CA GLU A 206 -17.43 -2.34 22.61
C GLU A 206 -16.21 -1.41 22.61
N ASN A 207 -16.35 -0.27 23.25
CA ASN A 207 -15.34 0.79 23.32
C ASN A 207 -14.43 0.73 24.55
N VAL A 208 -14.50 -0.34 25.34
CA VAL A 208 -13.77 -0.53 26.59
C VAL A 208 -12.83 -1.72 26.47
N TYR A 209 -11.54 -1.47 26.66
CA TYR A 209 -10.48 -2.47 26.67
C TYR A 209 -9.89 -2.56 28.08
N PRO A 210 -9.90 -3.74 28.71
CA PRO A 210 -9.43 -3.92 30.08
C PRO A 210 -7.91 -3.67 30.19
N TYR A 211 -7.43 -3.51 31.43
CA TYR A 211 -6.01 -3.40 31.69
C TYR A 211 -5.28 -4.69 31.29
N TRP A 212 -4.51 -4.62 30.21
CA TRP A 212 -3.80 -5.77 29.64
C TRP A 212 -2.48 -5.34 29.01
N ASN A 213 -1.67 -6.32 28.59
CA ASN A 213 -0.49 -6.06 27.77
C ASN A 213 -0.88 -5.32 26.48
N LEU A 214 -0.23 -4.19 26.23
CA LEU A 214 -0.61 -3.28 25.16
C LEU A 214 -0.53 -3.90 23.76
N ARG A 215 0.40 -4.83 23.54
CA ARG A 215 0.51 -5.55 22.26
C ARG A 215 -0.78 -6.34 21.96
N GLU A 216 -1.29 -7.02 22.97
CA GLU A 216 -2.50 -7.84 22.80
C GLU A 216 -3.74 -6.94 22.67
N THR A 217 -3.80 -5.82 23.37
CA THR A 217 -4.86 -4.80 23.16
C THR A 217 -4.86 -4.28 21.72
N LEU A 218 -3.69 -3.93 21.17
CA LEU A 218 -3.57 -3.47 19.78
C LEU A 218 -3.99 -4.56 18.78
N LYS A 219 -3.60 -5.82 19.00
CA LYS A 219 -4.04 -6.95 18.18
C LYS A 219 -5.54 -7.17 18.24
N GLU A 220 -6.11 -7.13 19.45
CA GLU A 220 -7.55 -7.29 19.66
C GLU A 220 -8.35 -6.22 18.90
N ILE A 221 -7.89 -4.96 18.94
CA ILE A 221 -8.46 -3.88 18.14
C ILE A 221 -8.40 -4.26 16.64
N LEU A 222 -7.22 -4.60 16.11
CA LEU A 222 -7.05 -4.91 14.68
C LEU A 222 -7.93 -6.09 14.21
N TYR A 223 -7.98 -7.17 14.99
CA TYR A 223 -8.75 -8.37 14.65
C TYR A 223 -10.26 -8.12 14.66
N ARG A 224 -10.72 -7.28 15.59
CA ARG A 224 -12.14 -6.91 15.66
C ARG A 224 -12.61 -6.14 14.43
N PHE A 225 -11.72 -5.39 13.79
CA PHE A 225 -11.99 -4.69 12.54
C PHE A 225 -11.65 -5.52 11.28
N ASN A 226 -11.65 -6.85 11.41
CA ASN A 226 -11.48 -7.83 10.34
C ASN A 226 -10.12 -7.78 9.61
N ILE A 227 -9.06 -7.35 10.29
CA ILE A 227 -7.70 -7.52 9.77
C ILE A 227 -7.19 -8.89 10.20
N SER A 228 -6.77 -9.72 9.24
CA SER A 228 -6.36 -11.10 9.51
C SER A 228 -5.13 -11.16 10.42
N SER A 229 -5.00 -12.24 11.21
CA SER A 229 -3.79 -12.47 12.02
C SER A 229 -2.51 -12.55 11.19
N ASP A 230 -2.64 -13.00 9.95
CA ASP A 230 -1.51 -13.15 9.01
C ASP A 230 -1.12 -11.81 8.37
N GLU A 231 -1.96 -10.78 8.49
CA GLU A 231 -1.77 -9.44 7.93
C GLU A 231 -1.38 -8.41 9.01
N VAL A 232 -0.96 -8.87 10.20
CA VAL A 232 -0.66 -8.00 11.36
C VAL A 232 0.68 -8.31 12.01
N LEU A 233 1.51 -7.27 12.17
CA LEU A 233 2.72 -7.31 13.00
C LEU A 233 2.65 -6.20 14.06
N VAL A 234 2.66 -6.60 15.33
CA VAL A 234 2.71 -5.66 16.47
C VAL A 234 3.96 -5.96 17.31
N GLU A 235 4.79 -4.93 17.48
CA GLU A 235 6.01 -5.00 18.29
C GLU A 235 5.70 -5.43 19.74
N ASN A 236 6.56 -6.28 20.30
CA ASN A 236 6.43 -6.68 21.70
C ASN A 236 6.70 -5.51 22.64
N THR A 237 5.90 -5.39 23.70
CA THR A 237 6.08 -4.37 24.72
C THR A 237 5.80 -4.94 26.12
N SER A 238 6.48 -4.40 27.12
CA SER A 238 6.22 -4.68 28.54
C SER A 238 5.18 -3.75 29.15
N ILE A 239 4.61 -2.83 28.36
CA ILE A 239 3.63 -1.84 28.82
C ILE A 239 2.26 -2.51 28.98
N TYR A 240 1.63 -2.25 30.12
CA TYR A 240 0.24 -2.63 30.40
C TYR A 240 -0.60 -1.36 30.53
N ALA A 241 -1.79 -1.38 29.92
CA ALA A 241 -2.72 -0.26 29.96
C ALA A 241 -4.14 -0.73 29.64
N GLY A 242 -5.14 -0.04 30.19
CA GLY A 242 -6.54 -0.16 29.79
C GLY A 242 -7.01 1.13 29.12
N TYR A 243 -7.98 1.00 28.21
CA TYR A 243 -8.46 2.13 27.40
C TYR A 243 -9.98 2.14 27.34
N GLN A 244 -10.54 3.34 27.42
CA GLN A 244 -11.94 3.59 27.07
C GLN A 244 -11.97 4.68 26.01
N PHE A 245 -12.51 4.34 24.84
CA PHE A 245 -12.64 5.24 23.71
C PHE A 245 -14.07 5.80 23.60
N ASP A 246 -14.25 6.92 22.91
CA ASP A 246 -15.60 7.36 22.56
C ASP A 246 -16.19 6.39 21.52
N ALA A 247 -17.48 6.04 21.65
CA ALA A 247 -18.14 5.10 20.74
C ALA A 247 -18.06 5.53 19.26
N ASN A 248 -18.08 6.84 18.99
CA ASN A 248 -18.00 7.42 17.65
C ASN A 248 -16.56 7.74 17.20
N MET A 249 -15.54 7.43 18.02
CA MET A 249 -14.15 7.62 17.63
C MET A 249 -13.77 6.55 16.60
N SER A 250 -13.10 6.96 15.51
CA SER A 250 -12.59 5.99 14.55
C SER A 250 -11.50 5.14 15.17
N CYS A 251 -11.39 3.90 14.70
CA CYS A 251 -10.42 2.94 15.24
C CYS A 251 -8.99 3.44 15.02
N LEU A 252 -8.73 4.00 13.84
CA LEU A 252 -7.45 4.63 13.53
C LEU A 252 -7.17 5.78 14.51
N ALA A 253 -8.15 6.65 14.80
CA ALA A 253 -7.95 7.71 15.78
C ALA A 253 -7.62 7.16 17.17
N GLY A 254 -8.33 6.13 17.64
CA GLY A 254 -8.03 5.49 18.92
C GLY A 254 -6.65 4.84 19.00
N ILE A 255 -6.24 4.14 17.93
CA ILE A 255 -4.86 3.62 17.81
C ILE A 255 -3.86 4.77 17.84
N MET A 256 -4.07 5.84 17.08
CA MET A 256 -3.19 7.00 17.11
C MET A 256 -3.12 7.64 18.51
N GLU A 257 -4.21 7.69 19.28
CA GLU A 257 -4.18 8.14 20.69
C GLU A 257 -3.32 7.23 21.57
N ILE A 258 -3.40 5.90 21.40
CA ILE A 258 -2.50 4.96 22.07
C ILE A 258 -1.04 5.29 21.73
N LEU A 259 -0.73 5.43 20.43
CA LEU A 259 0.63 5.58 19.94
C LEU A 259 1.27 6.90 20.37
N LYS A 260 0.49 7.98 20.56
CA LYS A 260 1.00 9.24 21.14
C LYS A 260 1.63 9.08 22.51
N ALA A 261 1.16 8.11 23.30
CA ALA A 261 1.71 7.84 24.63
C ALA A 261 3.00 7.02 24.58
N LEU A 262 3.42 6.56 23.40
CA LEU A 262 4.59 5.71 23.16
C LEU A 262 5.64 6.49 22.37
N ASN A 263 6.90 6.33 22.75
CA ASN A 263 7.98 7.07 22.11
C ASN A 263 8.30 6.52 20.72
N ASN A 264 8.15 7.33 19.67
CA ASN A 264 8.44 7.00 18.27
C ASN A 264 7.68 5.77 17.72
N TRP A 265 6.55 5.40 18.30
CA TRP A 265 5.70 4.37 17.72
C TRP A 265 4.81 4.92 16.63
N HIS A 266 4.59 4.13 15.59
CA HIS A 266 3.70 4.46 14.50
C HIS A 266 3.02 3.21 13.94
N ILE A 267 2.02 3.44 13.11
CA ILE A 267 1.33 2.41 12.33
C ILE A 267 1.61 2.69 10.85
N LYS A 268 1.97 1.66 10.08
CA LYS A 268 2.10 1.72 8.62
C LYS A 268 1.62 0.40 8.02
N GLU A 269 1.26 0.45 6.76
CA GLU A 269 1.06 -0.75 5.94
C GLU A 269 2.26 -0.88 5.01
N ILE A 270 2.88 -2.07 4.99
CA ILE A 270 3.95 -2.36 4.03
C ILE A 270 3.36 -2.83 2.69
N VAL A 271 4.18 -2.90 1.65
CA VAL A 271 3.73 -3.12 0.26
C VAL A 271 2.95 -4.42 0.03
N ASP A 272 3.10 -5.42 0.89
CA ASP A 272 2.36 -6.69 0.81
C ASP A 272 0.94 -6.62 1.42
N GLY A 273 0.58 -5.52 2.08
CA GLY A 273 -0.69 -5.32 2.77
C GLY A 273 -0.65 -5.59 4.28
N THR A 274 0.49 -5.95 4.85
CA THR A 274 0.64 -6.19 6.29
C THR A 274 0.62 -4.86 7.06
N VAL A 275 -0.25 -4.79 8.07
CA VAL A 275 -0.32 -3.67 9.01
C VAL A 275 0.72 -3.89 10.12
N VAL A 276 1.63 -2.93 10.24
CA VAL A 276 2.74 -2.97 11.20
C VAL A 276 2.55 -1.84 12.21
N ILE A 277 2.57 -2.18 13.50
CA ILE A 277 2.55 -1.23 14.63
C ILE A 277 3.79 -1.46 15.50
N GLY A 278 4.59 -0.42 15.67
CA GLY A 278 5.79 -0.49 16.51
C GLY A 278 6.60 0.79 16.49
N SER A 279 7.75 0.75 17.14
CA SER A 279 8.77 1.79 17.12
C SER A 279 9.45 1.88 15.75
N GLU A 280 10.05 3.04 15.46
CA GLU A 280 10.73 3.31 14.19
C GLU A 280 11.83 2.29 13.81
N ASN A 281 12.42 1.62 14.79
CA ASN A 281 13.47 0.61 14.56
C ASN A 281 12.94 -0.83 14.58
N TYR A 282 11.62 -1.02 14.67
CA TYR A 282 11.03 -2.35 14.66
C TYR A 282 11.30 -3.03 13.31
N ALA A 283 11.82 -4.25 13.35
CA ALA A 283 12.21 -5.01 12.15
C ALA A 283 11.03 -5.34 11.21
N GLY A 284 9.79 -5.15 11.66
CA GLY A 284 8.61 -5.24 10.79
C GLY A 284 8.50 -4.09 9.78
N PHE A 285 9.20 -2.97 10.01
CA PHE A 285 9.24 -1.86 9.06
C PHE A 285 10.42 -1.99 8.09
N THR A 286 10.22 -1.51 6.86
CA THR A 286 11.33 -1.25 5.95
C THR A 286 12.17 -0.09 6.49
N PRO A 287 13.48 -0.28 6.74
CA PRO A 287 14.31 0.76 7.31
C PRO A 287 14.52 1.90 6.31
N ASN A 288 14.45 3.14 6.80
CA ASN A 288 14.73 4.32 5.99
C ASN A 288 16.19 4.30 5.51
N SER A 289 16.38 4.81 4.30
CA SER A 289 17.64 4.80 3.58
C SER A 289 18.01 6.22 3.10
N ARG A 290 19.00 6.30 2.21
CA ARG A 290 19.39 7.53 1.54
C ARG A 290 19.13 7.39 0.05
N TYR A 291 18.29 8.28 -0.48
CA TYR A 291 18.01 8.38 -1.90
C TYR A 291 18.85 9.50 -2.53
N SER A 292 19.81 9.12 -3.38
CA SER A 292 20.68 10.08 -4.09
C SER A 292 20.30 10.18 -5.56
N PHE A 293 20.15 11.41 -6.07
CA PHE A 293 19.79 11.66 -7.46
C PHE A 293 20.56 12.84 -8.07
N TYR A 294 20.88 12.76 -9.35
CA TYR A 294 21.59 13.79 -10.08
C TYR A 294 20.64 14.86 -10.63
N ARG A 295 20.92 16.12 -10.32
CA ARG A 295 20.08 17.28 -10.68
C ARG A 295 19.67 17.33 -12.16
N ASP A 296 20.61 17.07 -13.06
CA ASP A 296 20.43 17.28 -14.50
C ASP A 296 20.33 15.95 -15.27
N LYS A 297 20.08 14.83 -14.58
CA LYS A 297 19.96 13.50 -15.19
C LYS A 297 18.76 12.71 -14.71
N ASP A 298 18.50 12.71 -13.41
CA ASP A 298 17.53 11.80 -12.80
C ASP A 298 16.18 12.46 -12.54
N ILE A 299 16.03 13.74 -12.87
CA ILE A 299 14.84 14.52 -12.59
C ILE A 299 14.46 15.37 -13.80
N PHE A 300 13.17 15.37 -14.11
CA PHE A 300 12.59 16.15 -15.21
C PHE A 300 12.21 17.55 -14.75
N THR A 301 11.67 17.67 -13.54
CA THR A 301 11.27 18.95 -12.95
C THR A 301 11.65 19.05 -11.48
N ARG A 302 11.83 20.28 -11.02
CA ARG A 302 12.03 20.65 -9.62
C ARG A 302 11.24 21.92 -9.33
N SER A 303 10.37 21.86 -8.33
CA SER A 303 9.65 23.00 -7.77
C SER A 303 10.13 23.25 -6.34
N ILE A 304 10.30 24.51 -5.97
CA ILE A 304 10.67 24.90 -4.61
C ILE A 304 9.66 25.92 -4.12
N VAL A 305 8.87 25.54 -3.14
CA VAL A 305 7.95 26.42 -2.43
C VAL A 305 8.63 26.90 -1.16
N ARG A 306 8.53 28.21 -0.91
CA ARG A 306 9.02 28.85 0.31
C ARG A 306 7.85 29.59 0.95
N ASP A 307 7.46 29.17 2.14
CA ASP A 307 6.35 29.71 2.90
C ASP A 307 6.80 30.09 4.31
N ASP A 308 6.58 31.33 4.69
CA ASP A 308 6.98 31.86 5.99
C ASP A 308 5.92 31.68 7.08
N GLN A 309 4.73 31.14 6.77
CA GLN A 309 3.62 30.98 7.70
C GLN A 309 3.99 30.16 8.95
N GLU A 310 4.76 29.08 8.80
CA GLU A 310 5.22 28.21 9.89
C GLU A 310 6.72 28.36 10.21
N ALA A 311 7.40 29.34 9.63
CA ALA A 311 8.76 29.65 10.03
C ALA A 311 8.81 30.60 11.22
N TYR A 312 9.70 30.32 12.16
CA TYR A 312 9.85 31.06 13.41
C TYR A 312 11.25 31.65 13.52
N ARG A 313 11.37 32.79 14.21
CA ARG A 313 12.65 33.43 14.52
C ARG A 313 13.28 32.83 15.78
N ARG A 314 12.44 32.33 16.68
CA ARG A 314 12.83 31.75 17.98
C ARG A 314 11.91 30.60 18.35
N VAL A 315 12.42 29.69 19.17
CA VAL A 315 11.62 28.72 19.93
C VAL A 315 11.79 29.00 21.42
N CYS A 316 10.72 28.82 22.18
CA CYS A 316 10.68 28.84 23.63
C CYS A 316 10.18 27.49 24.14
N VAL A 317 11.06 26.72 24.77
CA VAL A 317 10.68 25.51 25.50
C VAL A 317 10.41 25.89 26.94
N HIS A 318 9.22 25.61 27.46
CA HIS A 318 8.80 26.01 28.80
C HIS A 318 7.95 24.96 29.50
N ASN A 319 7.93 24.93 30.83
CA ASN A 319 6.92 24.18 31.58
C ASN A 319 5.62 24.99 31.70
N GLN A 320 4.54 24.37 32.22
CA GLN A 320 3.21 24.97 32.24
C GLN A 320 3.16 26.32 32.97
N ASN A 321 3.99 26.47 34.00
CA ASN A 321 4.09 27.69 34.82
C ASN A 321 5.22 28.65 34.39
N PHE A 322 5.94 28.38 33.29
CA PHE A 322 7.09 29.16 32.80
C PHE A 322 8.23 29.36 33.83
N ILE A 323 8.33 28.47 34.81
CA ILE A 323 9.41 28.43 35.80
C ILE A 323 10.72 28.04 35.10
N ILE A 324 10.65 27.01 34.24
CA ILE A 324 11.70 26.67 33.29
C ILE A 324 11.25 27.26 31.95
N LYS A 325 12.10 28.12 31.37
CA LYS A 325 11.90 28.67 30.03
C LYS A 325 13.24 28.85 29.35
N VAL A 326 13.40 28.25 28.18
CA VAL A 326 14.62 28.31 27.38
C VAL A 326 14.27 28.84 26.01
N TYR A 327 14.89 29.96 25.64
CA TYR A 327 14.81 30.51 24.30
C TYR A 327 16.00 30.07 23.46
N ARG A 328 15.73 29.74 22.20
CA ARG A 328 16.75 29.53 21.18
C ARG A 328 16.37 30.27 19.92
N ASP A 329 17.35 30.91 19.31
CA ASP A 329 17.19 31.58 18.02
C ASP A 329 17.23 30.51 16.93
N VAL A 330 16.35 30.64 15.93
CA VAL A 330 16.34 29.76 14.77
C VAL A 330 17.21 30.39 13.70
N GLU A 331 18.17 29.64 13.18
CA GLU A 331 18.97 30.09 12.05
C GLU A 331 18.10 30.04 10.79
N THR A 332 17.63 31.18 10.31
CA THR A 332 16.71 31.24 9.16
C THR A 332 17.46 31.53 7.87
N TYR A 333 16.92 31.12 6.72
CA TYR A 333 17.48 31.48 5.42
C TYR A 333 17.69 33.00 5.30
N SER A 334 18.89 33.42 4.88
CA SER A 334 19.34 34.83 4.92
C SER A 334 18.46 35.80 4.10
N GLY A 335 17.65 35.27 3.18
CA GLY A 335 16.66 36.05 2.41
C GLY A 335 15.28 36.18 3.05
N TRP A 336 15.02 35.60 4.23
CA TRP A 336 13.69 35.65 4.87
C TRP A 336 13.62 36.80 5.87
N ASN A 337 12.72 37.76 5.63
CA ASN A 337 12.47 38.87 6.54
C ASN A 337 11.43 38.50 7.61
N LEU A 338 11.75 37.49 8.43
CA LEU A 338 10.88 37.08 9.53
C LEU A 338 10.83 38.15 10.61
N GLN A 339 9.61 38.52 11.01
CA GLN A 339 9.38 39.51 12.07
C GLN A 339 9.99 39.03 13.40
N ALA A 340 10.68 39.94 14.10
CA ALA A 340 11.55 39.61 15.23
C ALA A 340 10.86 38.87 16.40
N ASN A 341 9.54 39.01 16.55
CA ASN A 341 8.78 38.46 17.67
C ASN A 341 8.06 37.14 17.36
N LYS A 342 8.27 36.55 16.18
CA LYS A 342 7.63 35.27 15.82
C LYS A 342 8.32 34.10 16.55
N THR A 343 7.77 33.74 17.71
CA THR A 343 8.31 32.71 18.61
C THR A 343 7.36 31.52 18.69
N LEU A 344 7.86 30.31 18.46
CA LEU A 344 7.14 29.07 18.74
C LEU A 344 7.25 28.75 20.23
N TYR A 345 6.12 28.51 20.91
CA TYR A 345 6.09 28.10 22.31
C TYR A 345 5.78 26.61 22.42
N VAL A 346 6.61 25.89 23.17
CA VAL A 346 6.59 24.44 23.28
C VAL A 346 6.56 24.07 24.76
N ASN A 347 5.47 23.44 25.20
CA ASN A 347 5.29 23.03 26.59
C ASN A 347 6.03 21.71 26.88
N VAL A 348 6.78 21.63 27.96
CA VAL A 348 7.43 20.38 28.42
C VAL A 348 6.85 19.91 29.75
N PRO A 349 6.86 18.59 30.03
CA PRO A 349 6.32 18.03 31.26
C PRO A 349 6.97 18.63 32.51
N GLU A 350 6.19 18.77 33.58
CA GLU A 350 6.69 19.19 34.89
C GLU A 350 7.70 18.17 35.42
N GLY A 351 8.86 18.65 35.90
CA GLY A 351 9.99 17.83 36.32
C GLY A 351 11.11 17.66 35.27
N THR A 352 10.91 18.15 34.05
CA THR A 352 11.98 18.26 33.04
C THR A 352 13.11 19.12 33.57
N THR A 353 14.37 18.67 33.48
CA THR A 353 15.50 19.46 33.99
C THR A 353 15.81 20.64 33.05
N HIS A 354 16.51 21.67 33.56
CA HIS A 354 16.93 22.79 32.73
C HIS A 354 17.84 22.32 31.57
N THR A 355 18.73 21.35 31.81
CA THR A 355 19.63 20.79 30.79
C THR A 355 18.87 20.06 29.68
N ASP A 356 17.82 19.31 30.04
CA ASP A 356 16.98 18.62 29.07
C ASP A 356 16.18 19.64 28.24
N ALA A 357 15.64 20.68 28.88
CA ALA A 357 14.94 21.77 28.20
C ALA A 357 15.87 22.53 27.22
N GLU A 358 17.15 22.73 27.56
CA GLU A 358 18.13 23.33 26.65
C GLU A 358 18.47 22.45 25.46
N SER A 359 18.65 21.15 25.70
CA SER A 359 18.90 20.18 24.64
C SER A 359 17.72 20.10 23.70
N TYR A 360 16.50 20.12 24.25
CA TYR A 360 15.26 20.08 23.49
C TYR A 360 15.04 21.36 22.67
N ALA A 361 15.26 22.54 23.26
CA ALA A 361 15.14 23.81 22.55
C ALA A 361 16.14 23.92 21.38
N THR A 362 17.35 23.39 21.55
CA THR A 362 18.38 23.37 20.50
C THR A 362 17.98 22.45 19.36
N GLN A 363 17.47 21.25 19.66
CA GLN A 363 16.97 20.32 18.64
C GLN A 363 15.83 20.92 17.82
N ILE A 364 14.86 21.58 18.48
CA ILE A 364 13.75 22.23 17.78
C ILE A 364 14.25 23.39 16.91
N ALA A 365 15.19 24.20 17.41
CA ALA A 365 15.76 25.30 16.64
C ALA A 365 16.50 24.82 15.38
N ASP A 366 17.27 23.73 15.48
CA ASP A 366 17.98 23.12 14.35
C ASP A 366 17.01 22.57 13.29
N SER A 367 15.87 22.01 13.71
CA SER A 367 14.83 21.52 12.78
C SER A 367 14.06 22.68 12.14
N LEU A 368 13.78 23.75 12.90
CA LEU A 368 13.06 24.94 12.44
C LEU A 368 13.83 25.74 11.37
N GLN A 369 15.16 25.61 11.29
CA GLN A 369 15.99 26.30 10.29
C GLN A 369 15.52 26.07 8.85
N TYR A 370 14.95 24.89 8.58
CA TYR A 370 14.56 24.48 7.24
C TYR A 370 13.04 24.40 7.05
N VAL A 371 12.26 24.76 8.08
CA VAL A 371 10.80 24.79 8.01
C VAL A 371 10.33 25.86 7.03
N GLY A 372 9.29 25.53 6.28
CA GLY A 372 8.72 26.40 5.27
C GLY A 372 9.42 26.31 3.91
N LYS A 373 10.40 25.42 3.74
CA LYS A 373 10.97 25.09 2.42
C LYS A 373 10.55 23.67 2.02
N ILE A 374 9.66 23.60 1.04
CA ILE A 374 9.18 22.35 0.47
C ILE A 374 9.74 22.24 -0.95
N GLU A 375 10.36 21.10 -1.26
CA GLU A 375 10.86 20.82 -2.60
C GLU A 375 10.12 19.64 -3.21
N SER A 376 9.59 19.81 -4.41
CA SER A 376 8.90 18.75 -5.16
C SER A 376 9.65 18.43 -6.44
N PHE A 377 9.72 17.15 -6.76
CA PHE A 377 10.50 16.62 -7.87
C PHE A 377 9.64 15.67 -8.70
N THR A 378 9.77 15.72 -10.02
CA THR A 378 9.20 14.72 -10.94
C THR A 378 10.33 14.05 -11.70
N GLY A 379 10.42 12.73 -11.63
CA GLY A 379 11.43 11.94 -12.32
C GLY A 379 10.85 10.72 -13.04
N PRO A 380 11.72 9.90 -13.65
CA PRO A 380 11.33 8.58 -14.15
C PRO A 380 10.76 7.73 -13.01
N PHE A 381 10.04 6.66 -13.35
CA PHE A 381 9.47 5.75 -12.38
C PHE A 381 10.53 5.19 -11.41
N ARG A 382 10.26 5.31 -10.11
CA ARG A 382 11.12 4.90 -9.00
C ARG A 382 10.26 4.26 -7.92
N PRO A 383 9.84 3.00 -8.10
CA PRO A 383 8.96 2.32 -7.15
C PRO A 383 9.68 1.96 -5.83
N GLN A 384 11.01 2.01 -5.82
CA GLN A 384 11.84 1.78 -4.63
C GLN A 384 11.93 2.96 -3.65
N LEU A 385 11.28 4.09 -3.95
CA LEU A 385 11.29 5.24 -3.05
C LEU A 385 10.47 4.96 -1.79
N ILE A 386 11.03 5.30 -0.63
CA ILE A 386 10.40 5.04 0.67
C ILE A 386 10.16 6.38 1.38
N LEU A 387 8.99 6.51 2.02
CA LEU A 387 8.69 7.66 2.87
C LEU A 387 9.66 7.73 4.04
N GLY A 388 10.24 8.92 4.26
CA GLY A 388 11.21 9.16 5.31
C GLY A 388 12.66 8.88 4.92
N ASP A 389 12.95 8.51 3.66
CA ASP A 389 14.32 8.45 3.15
C ASP A 389 14.96 9.85 3.13
N GLU A 390 16.28 9.92 3.32
CA GLU A 390 17.05 11.15 3.11
C GLU A 390 17.18 11.42 1.61
N ALA A 391 16.62 12.53 1.13
CA ALA A 391 16.83 12.99 -0.23
C ALA A 391 18.17 13.74 -0.35
N VAL A 392 19.06 13.27 -1.23
CA VAL A 392 20.36 13.88 -1.50
C VAL A 392 20.45 14.23 -2.98
N ILE A 393 20.63 15.52 -3.27
CA ILE A 393 20.86 15.99 -4.63
C ILE A 393 22.35 16.04 -4.93
N VAL A 394 22.75 15.47 -6.06
CA VAL A 394 24.13 15.47 -6.55
C VAL A 394 24.24 16.42 -7.73
N SER A 395 25.22 17.33 -7.65
CA SER A 395 25.54 18.32 -8.67
C SER A 395 27.04 18.33 -8.97
N ALA A 396 27.47 19.11 -9.98
CA ALA A 396 28.88 19.27 -10.30
C ALA A 396 29.69 19.92 -9.15
N GLU A 397 29.03 20.65 -8.26
CA GLU A 397 29.63 21.38 -7.13
C GLU A 397 29.69 20.53 -5.85
N GLY A 398 29.05 19.35 -5.85
CA GLY A 398 29.01 18.42 -4.73
C GLY A 398 27.61 17.85 -4.45
N SER A 399 27.50 17.11 -3.35
CA SER A 399 26.26 16.54 -2.84
C SER A 399 25.67 17.40 -1.71
N THR A 400 24.37 17.64 -1.74
CA THR A 400 23.65 18.39 -0.70
C THR A 400 22.47 17.57 -0.21
N SER A 401 22.33 17.43 1.11
CA SER A 401 21.13 16.84 1.72
C SER A 401 19.99 17.85 1.64
N LEU A 402 18.83 17.39 1.17
CA LEU A 402 17.64 18.21 0.96
C LEU A 402 16.62 18.07 2.08
N GLY A 403 16.65 16.99 2.86
CA GLY A 403 15.67 16.66 3.90
C GLY A 403 15.10 15.25 3.76
N LEU A 404 13.92 15.04 4.35
CA LEU A 404 13.22 13.75 4.30
C LEU A 404 12.15 13.74 3.21
N ILE A 405 12.01 12.61 2.52
CA ILE A 405 10.91 12.38 1.58
C ILE A 405 9.60 12.26 2.34
N THR A 406 8.64 13.12 2.01
CA THR A 406 7.41 13.30 2.78
C THR A 406 6.15 12.82 2.11
N GLU A 407 6.15 12.84 0.79
CA GLU A 407 5.07 12.38 -0.06
C GLU A 407 5.69 11.74 -1.29
N ILE A 408 5.10 10.63 -1.74
CA ILE A 408 5.47 9.92 -2.97
C ILE A 408 4.18 9.69 -3.75
N THR A 409 4.17 10.04 -5.03
CA THR A 409 3.09 9.73 -5.96
C THR A 409 3.67 9.02 -7.18
N HIS A 410 3.28 7.77 -7.37
CA HIS A 410 3.57 7.00 -8.58
C HIS A 410 2.45 7.25 -9.59
N ARG A 411 2.79 7.63 -10.82
CA ARG A 411 1.83 7.83 -11.93
C ARG A 411 2.23 6.93 -13.08
N PHE A 412 1.28 6.18 -13.61
CA PHE A 412 1.51 5.24 -14.71
C PHE A 412 0.29 5.11 -15.62
N GLY A 413 0.50 4.87 -16.91
CA GLY A 413 -0.56 4.80 -17.91
C GLY A 413 -0.07 5.19 -19.30
N LYS A 414 -0.98 5.61 -20.16
CA LYS A 414 -0.68 5.99 -21.57
C LYS A 414 0.27 7.18 -21.67
N ASP A 415 0.25 8.08 -20.69
CA ASP A 415 1.15 9.24 -20.61
C ASP A 415 2.59 8.88 -20.19
N GLY A 416 2.83 7.64 -19.77
CA GLY A 416 4.12 7.12 -19.31
C GLY A 416 4.16 6.86 -17.80
N PHE A 417 5.37 6.58 -17.31
CA PHE A 417 5.62 6.16 -15.92
C PHE A 417 6.52 7.16 -15.20
N TYR A 418 5.98 7.79 -14.16
CA TYR A 418 6.63 8.87 -13.41
C TYR A 418 6.51 8.65 -11.91
N THR A 419 7.51 9.10 -11.16
CA THR A 419 7.38 9.29 -9.72
C THR A 419 7.53 10.76 -9.39
N ASP A 420 6.55 11.32 -8.70
CA ASP A 420 6.65 12.59 -8.01
C ASP A 420 6.98 12.33 -6.55
N PHE A 421 7.90 13.11 -5.99
CA PHE A 421 8.16 13.06 -4.56
C PHE A 421 8.42 14.45 -4.00
N THR A 422 7.98 14.65 -2.76
CA THR A 422 8.16 15.90 -2.02
C THR A 422 9.14 15.67 -0.88
N VAL A 423 9.97 16.67 -0.61
CA VAL A 423 10.99 16.68 0.42
C VAL A 423 10.70 17.85 1.36
N ASP A 424 10.63 17.57 2.65
CA ASP A 424 10.62 18.58 3.71
C ASP A 424 12.05 18.75 4.20
N SER A 425 12.61 19.94 3.96
CA SER A 425 13.96 20.27 4.38
C SER A 425 14.14 20.31 5.90
N GLY A 426 13.06 20.39 6.68
CA GLY A 426 13.04 20.33 8.16
C GLY A 426 13.35 18.96 8.77
N GLY A 427 13.20 17.88 8.01
CA GLY A 427 13.41 16.52 8.49
C GLY A 427 14.88 16.06 8.41
N LYS A 428 15.32 15.22 9.36
CA LYS A 428 16.60 14.50 9.28
C LYS A 428 16.41 13.01 9.59
N VAL A 429 17.17 12.12 8.95
CA VAL A 429 17.08 10.68 9.26
C VAL A 429 17.42 10.43 10.73
N GLY A 430 16.57 9.66 11.42
CA GLY A 430 16.70 9.35 12.85
C GLY A 430 16.29 10.49 13.80
N ARG A 431 15.80 11.62 13.28
CA ARG A 431 15.16 12.69 14.05
C ARG A 431 13.88 13.06 13.29
N GLY A 432 12.73 12.54 13.73
CA GLY A 432 11.43 12.70 13.06
C GLY A 432 11.06 14.15 12.73
N ARG A 433 9.89 14.37 12.11
CA ARG A 433 9.53 15.73 11.69
C ARG A 433 9.27 16.61 12.89
N LEU A 434 9.46 17.91 12.69
CA LEU A 434 9.08 18.89 13.71
C LEU A 434 7.58 18.82 14.05
N SER A 435 6.72 18.52 13.08
CA SER A 435 5.28 18.30 13.29
C SER A 435 4.99 17.16 14.28
N ASP A 436 5.81 16.11 14.27
CA ASP A 436 5.65 14.95 15.14
C ASP A 436 6.00 15.34 16.59
N TYR A 437 7.08 16.11 16.77
CA TYR A 437 7.48 16.66 18.06
C TYR A 437 6.49 17.70 18.61
N ILE A 438 5.95 18.56 17.76
CA ILE A 438 4.98 19.60 18.13
C ILE A 438 3.60 18.96 18.43
N GLY A 439 3.19 17.95 17.68
CA GLY A 439 1.93 17.23 17.87
C GLY A 439 1.86 16.51 19.22
N MET A 440 2.98 15.95 19.70
CA MET A 440 3.09 15.37 21.05
C MET A 440 2.90 16.40 22.17
N ILE A 441 3.08 17.69 21.90
CA ILE A 441 3.14 18.75 22.90
C ILE A 441 1.93 19.68 22.89
N ILE A 442 1.35 19.95 21.72
CA ILE A 442 0.25 20.92 21.57
C ILE A 442 -1.13 20.32 21.87
N LYS A 443 -1.34 19.01 21.67
CA LYS A 443 -2.66 18.38 21.84
C LYS A 443 -2.90 17.85 23.27
N ASP A 444 -2.66 18.70 24.26
CA ASP A 444 -3.28 18.55 25.58
C ASP A 444 -4.75 19.04 25.48
N ARG A 445 -5.61 18.18 24.90
CA ARG A 445 -7.09 18.11 25.06
C ARG A 445 -7.73 17.24 23.97
N SER A 446 -7.89 15.94 24.23
CA SER A 446 -8.96 15.11 23.63
C SER A 446 -9.23 13.86 24.47
N SER A 447 -10.40 13.27 24.24
CA SER A 447 -11.39 12.71 25.17
C SER A 447 -11.20 11.25 25.60
N SER A 448 -10.00 10.69 25.51
CA SER A 448 -9.76 9.31 25.96
C SER A 448 -9.26 9.28 27.41
N SER A 449 -9.96 8.58 28.30
CA SER A 449 -9.46 8.33 29.66
C SER A 449 -8.63 7.05 29.68
N ARG A 450 -7.34 7.18 29.98
CA ARG A 450 -6.48 6.03 30.26
C ARG A 450 -6.83 5.47 31.64
N ILE A 451 -7.13 4.18 31.69
CA ILE A 451 -7.44 3.50 32.95
C ILE A 451 -6.10 3.08 33.57
N TYR A 452 -5.83 3.59 34.77
CA TYR A 452 -4.74 3.15 35.63
C TYR A 452 -5.33 2.30 36.76
N GLU A 453 -4.55 1.34 37.27
CA GLU A 453 -4.83 0.71 38.56
C GLU A 453 -4.64 1.68 39.73
#